data_AF-A0A528D6M1-F1
#
_entry.id   AF-A0A528D6M1-F1
#
_cell.length_a   1.000
_cell.length_b   1.000
_cell.length_c   1.000
_cell.angle_alpha   90.00
_cell.angle_beta   90.00
_cell.angle_gamma   90.00
#
_symmetry.space_group_name_H-M   'P 1'
#
loop_
_entity.id
_entity.type
_entity.pdbx_description
1 polymer ?
#
loop_
_entity_poly.entity_id
_entity_poly.type
_entity_poly.pdbx_seq_one_letter_code
_entity_poly.pdbx_strand_id
1 'polypeptide(L)' 'DKRVQALVRHFHETGKPIFTICHGVQILIAVDGVVRGREVAALQYCEPEVTLAGGIYIDVAPTGAHVHGNLVSAK' A
#
# COMPACT_ATOMS: atom_id res chain seq x y z
N ASP A 1 6.04 7.91 -12.38
CA ASP A 1 5.43 8.10 -13.72
C ASP A 1 3.94 8.42 -13.53
N LYS A 2 3.41 9.44 -14.23
CA LYS A 2 1.99 9.84 -14.12
C LYS A 2 1.01 8.79 -14.64
N ARG A 3 1.41 7.98 -15.62
CA ARG A 3 0.60 6.87 -16.15
C ARG A 3 0.40 5.77 -15.10
N VAL A 4 1.43 5.47 -14.31
CA VAL A 4 1.35 4.50 -13.20
C VAL A 4 0.47 5.04 -12.07
N GLN A 5 0.61 6.33 -11.72
CA GLN A 5 -0.25 6.97 -10.72
C GLN A 5 -1.73 6.96 -11.13
N ALA A 6 -2.02 7.20 -12.42
CA ALA A 6 -3.38 7.13 -12.95
C ALA A 6 -3.97 5.70 -12.88
N LEU A 7 -3.16 4.67 -13.16
CA LEU A 7 -3.58 3.27 -13.03
C LEU A 7 -3.92 2.92 -11.56
N VAL A 8 -3.05 3.28 -10.61
CA VAL A 8 -3.29 3.03 -9.18
C VAL A 8 -4.53 3.77 -8.70
N ARG A 9 -4.68 5.04 -9.09
CA ARG A 9 -5.86 5.85 -8.78
C ARG A 9 -7.15 5.20 -9.25
N HIS A 10 -7.20 4.70 -10.49
CA HIS A 10 -8.37 4.00 -11.02
C HIS A 10 -8.75 2.79 -10.16
N PHE A 11 -7.79 1.96 -9.76
CA PHE A 11 -8.07 0.79 -8.92
C PHE A 11 -8.59 1.20 -7.54
N HIS A 12 -8.00 2.24 -6.94
CA HIS A 12 -8.44 2.78 -5.65
C HIS A 12 -9.87 3.35 -5.72
N GLU A 13 -10.14 4.25 -6.67
CA GLU A 13 -11.43 4.94 -6.83
C GLU A 13 -12.56 3.96 -7.22
N THR A 14 -12.25 2.89 -7.96
CA THR A 14 -13.23 1.86 -8.33
C THR A 14 -13.36 0.73 -7.32
N GLY A 15 -12.65 0.80 -6.18
CA GLY A 15 -12.71 -0.23 -5.14
C GLY A 15 -12.18 -1.60 -5.57
N LYS A 16 -11.37 -1.68 -6.63
CA LYS A 16 -10.81 -2.95 -7.12
C LYS A 16 -9.72 -3.47 -6.19
N PRO A 17 -9.49 -4.79 -6.14
CA PRO A 17 -8.39 -5.36 -5.37
C PRO A 17 -7.03 -4.78 -5.78
N ILE A 18 -6.19 -4.45 -4.79
CA ILE A 18 -4.80 -4.02 -4.98
C ILE A 18 -3.92 -4.96 -4.16
N PHE A 19 -2.85 -5.47 -4.76
CA PHE A 19 -1.78 -6.18 -4.08
C PHE A 19 -0.48 -5.38 -4.16
N THR A 20 0.26 -5.31 -3.05
CA THR A 20 1.60 -4.71 -2.99
C THR A 20 2.55 -5.54 -2.14
N ILE A 21 3.85 -5.48 -2.44
CA ILE A 21 4.90 -6.22 -1.74
C ILE A 21 6.23 -5.46 -1.70
N CYS A 22 7.02 -5.65 -0.64
CA CYS A 22 8.32 -5.02 -0.42
C CYS A 22 8.24 -3.48 -0.50
N HIS A 23 8.87 -2.88 -1.52
CA HIS A 23 8.89 -1.44 -1.80
C HIS A 23 7.73 -0.99 -2.69
N GLY A 24 6.90 -1.91 -3.20
CA GLY A 24 5.76 -1.58 -4.06
C GLY A 24 4.79 -0.59 -3.39
N VAL A 25 4.77 -0.55 -2.06
CA VAL A 25 4.00 0.43 -1.28
C VAL A 25 4.35 1.88 -1.62
N GLN A 26 5.60 2.18 -1.99
CA GLN A 26 6.02 3.53 -2.39
C GLN A 26 5.28 4.01 -3.64
N ILE A 27 4.84 3.09 -4.52
CA ILE A 27 3.98 3.41 -5.66
C ILE A 27 2.58 3.82 -5.18
N LEU A 28 2.03 3.13 -4.18
CA LEU A 28 0.73 3.45 -3.61
C LEU A 28 0.77 4.77 -2.83
N ILE A 29 1.83 5.02 -2.06
CA ILE A 29 2.06 6.28 -1.32
C ILE A 29 2.13 7.49 -2.26
N ALA A 30 2.62 7.31 -3.49
CA ALA A 30 2.67 8.37 -4.49
C ALA A 30 1.28 8.81 -5.02
N VAL A 31 0.19 8.16 -4.60
CA VAL A 31 -1.18 8.50 -4.94
C VAL A 31 -1.97 8.79 -3.66
N ASP A 32 -2.39 10.04 -3.49
CA ASP A 32 -3.11 10.49 -2.30
C ASP A 32 -4.38 9.65 -2.04
N GLY A 33 -4.66 9.42 -0.76
CA GLY A 33 -5.81 8.63 -0.29
C GLY A 33 -5.63 7.10 -0.33
N VAL A 34 -4.74 6.56 -1.16
CA VAL A 34 -4.65 5.11 -1.38
C VAL A 34 -4.31 4.34 -0.10
N VAL A 35 -3.37 4.83 0.70
CA VAL A 35 -2.90 4.18 1.94
C VAL A 35 -3.46 4.82 3.21
N ARG A 36 -4.12 5.98 3.12
CA ARG A 36 -4.59 6.75 4.28
C ARG A 36 -5.63 5.97 5.07
N GLY A 37 -5.41 5.81 6.37
CA GLY A 37 -6.28 5.06 7.27
C GLY A 37 -6.31 3.55 7.02
N ARG A 38 -5.37 3.02 6.22
CA ARG A 38 -5.30 1.58 5.92
C ARG A 38 -4.16 0.91 6.67
N GLU A 39 -4.41 -0.32 7.08
CA GLU A 39 -3.36 -1.24 7.54
C GLU A 39 -2.58 -1.79 6.33
N VAL A 40 -1.26 -1.64 6.34
CA VAL A 40 -0.39 -1.96 5.20
C VAL A 40 0.88 -2.65 5.68
N ALA A 41 1.12 -3.85 5.17
CA ALA A 41 2.41 -4.53 5.27
C ALA A 41 3.34 -4.10 4.12
N ALA A 42 4.61 -3.95 4.44
CA ALA A 42 5.65 -3.61 3.48
C ALA A 42 7.02 -4.04 4.03
N LEU A 43 8.08 -3.86 3.26
CA LEU A 43 9.42 -3.99 3.80
C LEU A 43 9.60 -2.98 4.94
N GLN A 44 10.26 -3.37 6.04
CA GLN A 44 10.37 -2.53 7.25
C GLN A 44 10.97 -1.13 6.99
N TYR A 45 11.81 -0.98 5.96
CA TYR A 45 12.37 0.31 5.59
C TYR A 45 11.34 1.30 5.04
N CYS A 46 10.16 0.82 4.67
CA CYS A 46 9.04 1.63 4.16
C CYS A 46 8.06 2.08 5.26
N GLU A 47 8.23 1.66 6.51
CA GLU A 47 7.37 2.07 7.64
C GLU A 47 7.28 3.60 7.78
N PRO A 48 8.38 4.38 7.69
CA PRO A 48 8.31 5.82 7.81
C PRO A 48 7.43 6.46 6.72
N GLU A 49 7.55 6.02 5.46
CA GLU A 49 6.73 6.57 4.38
C GLU A 49 5.26 6.13 4.47
N VAL A 50 4.97 4.91 4.93
CA VAL A 50 3.59 4.45 5.20
C VAL A 50 2.95 5.34 6.26
N THR A 51 3.67 5.57 7.37
CA THR A 51 3.19 6.41 8.48
C THR A 51 3.00 7.86 8.03
N LEU A 52 3.96 8.42 7.28
CA LEU A 52 3.89 9.79 6.76
C LEU A 52 2.69 9.99 5.82
N ALA A 53 2.35 8.98 5.02
CA ALA A 53 1.18 8.98 4.15
C ALA A 53 -0.15 8.76 4.90
N GLY A 54 -0.10 8.55 6.22
CA GLY A 54 -1.26 8.33 7.08
C GLY A 54 -1.79 6.89 7.05
N GLY A 55 -0.99 5.92 6.62
CA GLY A 55 -1.27 4.50 6.79
C GLY A 55 -0.83 3.98 8.15
N ILE A 56 -1.23 2.74 8.47
CA ILE A 56 -0.86 2.01 9.68
C ILE A 56 0.04 0.85 9.23
N TYR A 57 1.32 0.91 9.57
CA TYR A 57 2.27 -0.15 9.22
C TYR A 57 1.98 -1.43 10.03
N ILE A 58 1.97 -2.57 9.34
CA ILE A 58 1.81 -3.90 9.93
C ILE A 58 3.03 -4.75 9.57
N ASP A 59 3.78 -5.22 10.55
CA ASP A 59 4.80 -6.22 10.29
C ASP A 59 4.15 -7.60 10.08
N VAL A 60 4.64 -8.33 9.09
CA VAL A 60 4.20 -9.70 8.76
C VAL A 60 5.43 -10.58 8.64
N ALA A 61 5.31 -11.92 8.73
CA ALA A 61 6.43 -12.80 8.42
C ALA A 61 6.84 -12.69 6.93
N PRO A 62 8.08 -13.03 6.52
CA PRO A 62 8.49 -13.02 5.11
C PRO A 62 7.64 -13.91 4.19
N THR A 63 6.94 -14.89 4.76
CA THR A 63 6.00 -15.79 4.06
C THR A 63 4.53 -15.40 4.30
N GLY A 64 4.28 -14.29 4.99
CA GLY A 64 2.95 -13.81 5.37
C GLY A 64 2.46 -12.66 4.49
N ALA A 65 1.16 -12.41 4.56
CA ALA A 65 0.50 -11.26 3.97
C ALA A 65 -0.58 -10.72 4.91
N HIS A 66 -0.87 -9.43 4.82
CA HIS A 66 -1.94 -8.75 5.55
C HIS A 66 -3.03 -8.30 4.59
N VAL A 67 -4.29 -8.38 5.02
CA VAL A 67 -5.47 -7.99 4.23
C VAL A 67 -6.26 -6.94 4.99
N HIS A 68 -6.47 -5.78 4.37
CA HIS A 68 -7.34 -4.72 4.87
C HIS A 68 -8.33 -4.29 3.78
N GLY A 69 -9.57 -4.79 3.87
CA GLY A 69 -10.59 -4.61 2.84
C GLY A 69 -10.14 -5.20 1.50
N ASN A 70 -10.02 -4.35 0.48
CA ASN A 70 -9.56 -4.73 -0.86
C ASN A 70 -8.04 -4.56 -1.08
N LEU A 71 -7.27 -4.22 -0.03
CA LEU A 71 -5.82 -4.11 -0.10
C LEU A 71 -5.17 -5.35 0.53
N VAL A 72 -4.40 -6.07 -0.27
CA VAL A 72 -3.52 -7.16 0.19
C VAL A 72 -2.08 -6.65 0.15
N SER A 73 -1.31 -6.94 1.19
CA SER A 73 0.04 -6.38 1.34
C SER A 73 1.00 -7.38 1.99
N ALA A 74 2.27 -7.35 1.60
CA ALA A 74 3.30 -8.27 2.10
C ALA A 74 4.68 -7.57 2.17
N LYS A 75 5.65 -8.19 2.85
CA LYS A 75 7.00 -7.63 3.00
C LYS A 75 8.04 -8.29 2.12
#